data_AF-A0A4Z2BKR3-F1
#
_entry.id   AF-A0A4Z2BKR3-F1
#
_cell.length_a   1.000
_cell.length_b   1.000
_cell.length_c   1.000
_cell.angle_alpha   90.00
_cell.angle_beta   90.00
_cell.angle_gamma   90.00
#
_symmetry.space_group_name_H-M   'P 1'
#
loop_
_entity.id
_entity.type
_entity.pdbx_description
1 polymer ?
#
loop_
_entity_poly.entity_id
_entity_poly.type
_entity_poly.pdbx_seq_one_letter_code
_entity_poly.pdbx_strand_id
1 'polypeptide(L)' 'MPLLSLYRTSGVILIHGEVVHRSAQNTSHDSRHVYTFHIMESQDTRWSPDNWLQPTEELPFPLLYTI' A
#
# COMPACT_ATOMS: atom_id res chain seq x y z
N MET A 1 -15.64 -17.80 2.66
CA MET A 1 -14.25 -18.30 2.74
C MET A 1 -13.33 -17.16 2.35
N PRO A 2 -12.34 -16.74 3.15
CA PRO A 2 -11.36 -15.77 2.68
C PRO A 2 -10.51 -16.45 1.60
N LEU A 3 -10.49 -15.87 0.40
CA LEU A 3 -9.70 -16.36 -0.72
C LEU A 3 -8.21 -16.21 -0.35
N LEU A 4 -7.49 -17.33 -0.24
CA LEU A 4 -6.04 -17.30 0.00
C LEU A 4 -5.34 -17.15 -1.36
N SER A 5 -4.79 -15.97 -1.62
CA SER A 5 -3.92 -15.78 -2.78
C SER A 5 -2.47 -16.06 -2.39
N LEU A 6 -1.86 -17.04 -3.06
CA LEU A 6 -0.44 -17.37 -2.93
C LEU A 6 0.31 -16.77 -4.13
N TYR A 7 1.36 -16.02 -3.87
CA TYR A 7 2.18 -15.39 -4.90
C TYR A 7 3.62 -15.90 -4.82
N ARG A 8 4.31 -15.92 -5.97
CA ARG A 8 5.73 -16.23 -6.07
C ARG A 8 6.56 -14.97 -5.86
N THR A 9 7.85 -15.14 -5.59
CA THR A 9 8.83 -14.05 -5.62
C THR A 9 8.74 -13.28 -6.95
N SER A 10 8.84 -11.95 -6.87
CA SER A 10 8.71 -11.00 -8.00
C SER A 10 7.28 -10.72 -8.49
N GLY A 11 6.23 -11.14 -7.77
CA GLY A 11 4.85 -10.75 -8.07
C GLY A 11 4.50 -9.33 -7.60
N VAL A 12 3.57 -8.68 -8.29
CA VAL A 12 2.95 -7.41 -7.87
C VAL A 12 1.48 -7.64 -7.60
N ILE A 13 1.00 -7.15 -6.46
CA ILE A 13 -0.41 -7.21 -6.07
C ILE A 13 -0.92 -5.77 -6.00
N LEU A 14 -1.96 -5.46 -6.77
CA LEU A 14 -2.67 -4.19 -6.66
C LEU A 14 -3.82 -4.35 -5.66
N ILE A 15 -3.87 -3.45 -4.67
CA ILE A 15 -4.87 -3.46 -3.60
C ILE A 15 -5.70 -2.18 -3.73
N HIS A 16 -7.00 -2.31 -4.00
CA HIS A 16 -7.93 -1.18 -3.98
C HIS A 16 -8.11 -0.65 -2.54
N GLY A 17 -8.24 0.67 -2.36
CA GLY A 17 -8.28 1.30 -1.03
C GLY A 17 -9.38 0.79 -0.09
N GLU A 18 -10.46 0.25 -0.64
CA GLU A 18 -11.63 -0.27 0.11
C GLU A 18 -11.65 -1.80 0.25
N VAL A 19 -10.71 -2.53 -0.36
CA VAL A 19 -10.75 -3.99 -0.32
C VAL A 19 -10.35 -4.50 1.06
N VAL A 20 -11.21 -5.33 1.66
CA VAL A 20 -10.91 -5.97 2.94
C VAL A 20 -9.82 -7.02 2.72
N HIS A 21 -8.67 -6.84 3.36
CA HIS A 21 -7.53 -7.74 3.25
C HIS A 21 -6.87 -7.98 4.62
N ARG A 22 -6.22 -9.12 4.77
CA ARG A 22 -5.46 -9.49 5.98
C ARG A 22 -4.38 -10.50 5.66
N SER A 23 -3.39 -10.62 6.53
CA SER A 23 -2.40 -11.69 6.48
C SER A 23 -2.34 -12.44 7.82
N ALA A 24 -2.21 -13.76 7.78
CA ALA A 24 -2.02 -14.57 8.98
C ALA A 24 -0.57 -14.48 9.48
N GLN A 25 -0.36 -14.80 10.76
CA GLN A 25 0.97 -14.94 11.35
C GLN A 25 1.81 -15.92 10.53
N ASN A 26 3.07 -15.57 10.30
CA ASN A 26 4.03 -16.48 9.66
C ASN A 26 4.50 -17.51 10.68
N THR A 27 4.26 -18.79 10.42
CA THR A 27 4.68 -19.92 11.27
C THR A 27 5.82 -20.74 10.65
N SER A 28 6.33 -20.34 9.48
CA SER A 28 7.49 -21.01 8.87
C SER A 28 8.81 -20.43 9.39
N HIS A 29 9.91 -21.09 9.05
CA HIS A 29 11.27 -20.60 9.32
C HIS A 29 11.75 -19.57 8.29
N ASP A 30 11.04 -19.42 7.18
CA ASP A 30 11.41 -18.52 6.08
C ASP A 30 10.73 -17.16 6.23
N SER A 31 11.43 -16.08 5.90
CA SER A 31 10.85 -14.74 5.88
C SER A 31 9.93 -14.53 4.68
N ARG A 32 8.92 -13.66 4.85
CA ARG A 32 7.97 -13.25 3.78
C ARG A 32 8.12 -11.75 3.51
N HIS A 33 9.30 -11.33 3.07
CA HIS A 33 9.59 -9.93 2.79
C HIS A 33 8.71 -9.39 1.66
N VAL A 34 8.22 -8.17 1.85
CA VAL A 34 7.42 -7.42 0.88
C VAL A 34 7.77 -5.94 0.97
N TYR A 35 7.69 -5.25 -0.16
CA TYR A 35 7.77 -3.80 -0.22
C TYR A 35 6.41 -3.25 -0.66
N THR A 36 5.90 -2.26 0.07
CA THR A 36 4.57 -1.69 -0.16
C THR A 36 4.65 -0.18 -0.12
N PHE A 37 3.94 0.48 -1.03
CA PHE A 37 3.67 1.91 -1.00
C PHE A 37 2.23 2.14 -1.44
N HIS A 38 1.67 3.28 -1.05
CA HIS A 38 0.31 3.68 -1.44
C HIS A 38 0.42 4.88 -2.38
N ILE A 39 -0.43 4.90 -3.40
CA ILE A 39 -0.58 6.03 -4.31
C ILE A 39 -1.95 6.63 -4.05
N MET A 40 -2.02 7.96 -4.06
CA MET A 40 -3.28 8.69 -4.16
C MET A 40 -3.30 9.46 -5.48
N GLU A 41 -4.47 9.53 -6.12
CA GLU A 41 -4.70 10.51 -7.17
C GLU A 41 -4.63 11.91 -6.54
N SER A 42 -3.85 12.81 -7.12
CA SER A 42 -3.64 14.16 -6.60
C SER A 42 -4.58 15.18 -7.26
N GLN A 43 -5.12 14.86 -8.44
CA GLN A 43 -6.08 15.70 -9.14
C GLN A 43 -7.49 15.47 -8.60
N ASP A 44 -8.21 16.55 -8.33
CA ASP A 44 -9.60 16.55 -7.86
C ASP A 44 -9.87 15.69 -6.61
N THR A 45 -8.83 15.42 -5.82
CA THR A 45 -8.89 14.58 -4.62
C THR A 45 -8.35 15.35 -3.43
N ARG A 46 -9.10 15.32 -2.32
CA ARG A 46 -8.69 15.95 -1.07
C ARG A 46 -8.18 14.90 -0.08
N TRP A 47 -6.93 15.05 0.36
CA TRP A 47 -6.43 14.29 1.52
C TRP A 47 -7.16 14.75 2.79
N SER A 48 -7.69 13.80 3.57
CA SER A 48 -8.44 14.14 4.77
C SER A 48 -7.51 14.78 5.82
N PRO A 49 -7.92 15.90 6.46
CA PRO A 49 -7.15 16.49 7.56
C PRO A 49 -7.11 15.59 8.81
N ASP A 50 -8.01 14.62 8.91
CA ASP A 50 -8.10 13.69 10.05
C ASP A 50 -7.21 12.45 9.87
N ASN A 51 -6.55 12.30 8.72
CA ASN A 51 -5.62 11.20 8.51
C ASN A 51 -4.39 11.33 9.42
N TRP A 52 -3.95 10.22 9.99
CA TRP A 52 -2.79 10.18 10.87
C TRP A 52 -1.49 10.66 10.20
N LEU A 53 -1.35 10.39 8.89
CA LEU A 53 -0.25 10.86 8.07
C LEU A 53 -0.68 12.12 7.33
N GLN A 54 0.10 13.18 7.45
CA GLN A 54 -0.08 14.43 6.72
C GLN A 54 1.21 14.78 5.97
N PRO A 55 1.11 15.33 4.74
CA PRO A 55 2.28 15.89 4.06
C PRO A 55 2.75 17.15 4.80
N THR A 56 4.07 17.42 4.78
CA THR A 56 4.64 18.67 5.31
C THR A 56 5.19 19.53 4.18
N GLU A 57 5.59 20.76 4.49
CA GLU A 57 6.25 21.65 3.53
C GLU A 57 7.61 21.09 3.08
N GLU A 58 8.37 20.47 4.00
CA GLU A 58 9.67 19.86 3.72
C GLU A 58 9.55 18.51 3.00
N LEU A 59 8.47 17.77 3.26
CA LEU A 59 8.22 16.46 2.67
C LEU A 59 6.75 16.35 2.20
N PRO A 60 6.42 16.98 1.05
CA PRO A 60 5.13 16.75 0.42
C PRO A 60 5.05 15.32 -0.11
N PHE A 61 3.85 14.81 -0.38
CA PHE A 61 3.71 13.55 -1.09
C PHE A 61 4.29 13.69 -2.51
N PRO A 62 5.32 12.91 -2.87
CA PRO A 62 5.99 13.06 -4.15
C PRO A 62 5.13 12.53 -5.30
N LEU A 63 5.34 13.07 -6.49
CA LEU A 63 4.74 12.53 -7.72
C LEU A 63 5.39 11.20 -8.08
N LEU A 64 4.58 10.24 -8.52
CA LEU A 64 5.08 8.95 -9.00
C LEU A 64 5.74 9.08 -10.38
N TYR A 65 5.17 9.91 -11.25
CA TYR A 65 5.69 10.12 -12.59
C TYR A 65 6.79 11.19 -12.57
N THR A 66 7.94 10.85 -13.12
CA THR A 66 9.01 11.80 -13.42
C THR A 66 8.89 12.25 -14.87
N ILE A 67 9.07 13.55 -15.10
CA ILE A 67 9.23 14.13 -16.44
C ILE A 67 10.56 13.74 -17.08
#